data_AF-A0AAP9D7M1-F1
#
_entry.id   AF-A0AAP9D7M1-F1
#
_cell.length_a   1.000
_cell.length_b   1.000
_cell.length_c   1.000
_cell.angle_alpha   90.00
_cell.angle_beta   90.00
_cell.angle_gamma   90.00
#
_symmetry.space_group_name_H-M   'P 1'
#
loop_
_entity.id
_entity.type
_entity.pdbx_description
1 polymer ?
#
loop_
_entity_poly.entity_id
_entity_poly.type
_entity_poly.pdbx_seq_one_letter_code
_entity_poly.pdbx_strand_id
1 'polypeptide(L)'
;MKKIKIITSTIALLFVGAISTISIVACSKQNNQKTKINSQEQTNKIIEAILNKKEGKDNFIDWVHWWNSPFQQARKLAKDLDKYVDLTKSKNFKSLIDKNEYKQTFSAQIEDVIKTIKDDIKMYANSPFWKKWREQKKTALFLINYAPFQKDDNQINAPGILLPAEYPLLYAKPDFEALPGLGVFFPTPKSMDAVDILDTWKSFGSLVSSKGNLVEKGVLATKLQSSFAKTADKVVYIYDDAIVPNIYNENGERNLKITQDFANWMIDQDYKGYIAREFLKANQKQDLIPLPMSVVWHASYGIVGMHRMLYTLSKAFGMPKDELEHLKAQEKFKIPTLRKLLSNDELETKDGVQIIKSNIDSPFKRHRDQNRADWKIWATNSQVLDICIALGLKPDLLVKGELSTSVHEDPELAYYLNDVIKTQLSNVKAVSIKGDHVNWTTTNYEPIKNLNVNLILMGVHGLIKNSAFKKMMDEGKQIKNWAFTDRRFSDETRQYVKSGEEDLYSQNASILGWEDFLKTRNKN
;
A
#
# COMPACT_ATOMS: atom_id res chain seq x y z
N MET A 1 -57.68 64.26 13.65
CA MET A 1 -58.66 63.16 13.79
C MET A 1 -57.93 61.85 14.05
N LYS A 2 -58.38 61.09 15.05
CA LYS A 2 -57.79 59.85 15.58
C LYS A 2 -57.72 58.74 14.53
N LYS A 3 -56.67 57.89 14.54
CA LYS A 3 -56.71 56.54 15.15
C LYS A 3 -55.38 55.75 15.01
N ILE A 4 -54.78 55.47 16.18
CA ILE A 4 -54.29 54.18 16.71
C ILE A 4 -53.11 53.46 16.01
N LYS A 5 -51.99 53.39 16.76
CA LYS A 5 -50.88 52.42 16.69
C LYS A 5 -51.25 51.13 17.45
N ILE A 6 -50.84 49.94 16.98
CA ILE A 6 -50.35 48.77 17.75
C ILE A 6 -49.46 47.91 16.80
N ILE A 7 -48.12 47.98 16.91
CA ILE A 7 -47.16 47.01 17.52
C ILE A 7 -46.89 45.74 16.70
N THR A 8 -45.64 45.64 16.24
CA THR A 8 -44.85 44.48 15.80
C THR A 8 -44.54 43.50 16.95
N SER A 9 -44.60 42.18 16.75
CA SER A 9 -43.60 41.20 17.25
C SER A 9 -43.87 39.73 16.88
N THR A 10 -42.90 39.14 16.15
CA THR A 10 -42.11 37.92 16.45
C THR A 10 -42.72 36.49 16.57
N ILE A 11 -41.94 35.49 16.08
CA ILE A 11 -41.87 34.04 16.48
C ILE A 11 -43.00 33.15 15.90
N ALA A 12 -42.81 31.93 15.39
CA ALA A 12 -41.66 31.12 14.94
C ALA A 12 -42.22 29.86 14.23
N LEU A 13 -41.35 29.19 13.47
CA LEU A 13 -41.21 27.73 13.29
C LEU A 13 -42.46 26.82 13.43
N LEU A 14 -42.75 26.02 12.39
CA LEU A 14 -42.50 24.55 12.34
C LEU A 14 -43.46 23.81 11.37
N PHE A 15 -42.84 23.20 10.35
CA PHE A 15 -42.99 21.79 9.92
C PHE A 15 -44.20 21.25 9.14
N VAL A 16 -43.81 20.54 8.06
CA VAL A 16 -44.38 19.32 7.43
C VAL A 16 -45.44 19.50 6.33
N GLY A 17 -45.17 18.92 5.16
CA GLY A 17 -46.24 18.40 4.28
C GLY A 17 -45.99 18.32 2.77
N ALA A 18 -45.13 17.38 2.34
CA ALA A 18 -45.28 16.49 1.18
C ALA A 18 -45.78 16.95 -0.23
N ILE A 19 -44.92 16.70 -1.23
CA ILE A 19 -45.14 16.02 -2.54
C ILE A 19 -46.00 16.71 -3.63
N SER A 20 -45.35 17.05 -4.76
CA SER A 20 -45.65 16.46 -6.10
C SER A 20 -44.76 17.01 -7.22
N THR A 21 -44.27 16.08 -8.04
CA THR A 21 -43.55 16.21 -9.32
C THR A 21 -44.45 16.70 -10.47
N ILE A 22 -43.89 17.43 -11.45
CA ILE A 22 -44.12 17.38 -12.92
C ILE A 22 -43.07 18.34 -13.55
N SER A 23 -42.00 17.84 -14.16
CA SER A 23 -41.78 17.70 -15.62
C SER A 23 -42.12 18.94 -16.47
N ILE A 24 -41.11 19.71 -16.91
CA ILE A 24 -41.17 20.46 -18.16
C ILE A 24 -39.90 20.21 -18.97
N VAL A 25 -40.14 19.56 -20.10
CA VAL A 25 -39.26 19.31 -21.24
C VAL A 25 -38.85 20.65 -21.85
N ALA A 26 -37.55 20.92 -21.92
CA ALA A 26 -37.01 21.96 -22.80
C ALA A 26 -36.41 21.26 -24.04
N CYS A 27 -37.21 21.24 -25.11
CA CYS A 27 -36.76 20.93 -26.46
C CYS A 27 -35.65 21.91 -26.87
N SER A 28 -34.41 21.42 -27.00
CA SER A 28 -33.45 22.00 -27.92
C SER A 28 -33.17 20.98 -29.02
N LYS A 29 -33.25 21.46 -30.26
CA LYS A 29 -33.29 20.70 -31.50
C LYS A 29 -32.18 19.63 -31.56
N GLN A 30 -32.61 18.38 -31.70
CA GLN A 30 -31.79 17.28 -32.20
C GLN A 30 -31.35 17.61 -33.63
N ASN A 31 -30.13 18.14 -33.78
CA ASN A 31 -29.38 17.92 -35.00
C ASN A 31 -28.98 16.44 -35.02
N ASN A 32 -29.76 15.63 -35.73
CA ASN A 32 -29.46 14.25 -36.06
C ASN A 32 -28.32 14.18 -37.11
N GLN A 33 -27.17 14.77 -36.80
CA GLN A 33 -25.92 14.17 -37.24
C GLN A 33 -25.57 13.13 -36.17
N LYS A 34 -25.89 11.86 -36.47
CA LYS A 34 -25.12 10.75 -35.90
C LYS A 34 -23.71 10.86 -36.47
N THR A 35 -22.93 11.84 -35.99
CA THR A 35 -21.49 11.65 -35.91
C THR A 35 -21.34 10.38 -35.10
N LYS A 36 -20.91 9.30 -35.75
CA LYS A 36 -20.23 8.20 -35.06
C LYS A 36 -19.08 8.88 -34.33
N ILE A 37 -19.31 9.33 -33.10
CA ILE A 37 -18.24 9.70 -32.20
C ILE A 37 -17.41 8.43 -32.14
N ASN A 38 -16.19 8.52 -32.66
CA ASN A 38 -15.28 7.41 -32.67
C ASN A 38 -15.17 6.92 -31.22
N SER A 39 -15.41 5.65 -30.93
CA SER A 39 -15.30 5.12 -29.57
C SER A 39 -13.92 5.43 -28.95
N GLN A 40 -12.90 5.59 -29.81
CA GLN A 40 -11.58 6.07 -29.43
C GLN A 40 -11.56 7.55 -29.02
N GLU A 41 -12.29 8.42 -29.72
CA GLU A 41 -12.37 9.85 -29.38
C GLU A 41 -13.06 10.07 -28.02
N GLN A 42 -14.16 9.36 -27.77
CA GLN A 42 -14.83 9.40 -26.47
C GLN A 42 -13.92 8.86 -25.35
N THR A 43 -13.23 7.75 -25.62
CA THR A 43 -12.20 7.20 -24.72
C THR A 43 -11.12 8.22 -24.40
N ASN A 44 -10.56 8.86 -25.43
CA ASN A 44 -9.52 9.87 -25.27
C ASN A 44 -10.02 11.07 -24.45
N LYS A 45 -11.25 11.53 -24.67
CA LYS A 45 -11.86 12.62 -23.87
C LYS A 45 -12.02 12.25 -22.40
N ILE A 46 -12.47 11.03 -22.10
CA ILE A 46 -12.60 10.56 -20.72
C ILE A 46 -11.21 10.50 -20.05
N ILE A 47 -10.23 9.90 -20.72
CA ILE A 47 -8.85 9.81 -20.22
C ILE A 47 -8.27 11.21 -19.98
N GLU A 48 -8.44 12.12 -20.93
CA GLU A 48 -7.98 13.49 -20.82
C GLU A 48 -8.63 14.22 -19.64
N ALA A 49 -9.95 14.08 -19.46
CA ALA A 49 -10.67 14.67 -18.34
C ALA A 49 -10.24 14.09 -16.99
N ILE A 50 -9.94 12.79 -16.93
CA ILE A 50 -9.32 12.16 -15.76
C ILE A 50 -7.98 12.85 -15.53
N LEU A 51 -7.01 12.72 -16.44
CA LEU A 51 -5.65 13.24 -16.25
C LEU A 51 -5.57 14.74 -15.90
N ASN A 52 -6.53 15.54 -16.36
CA ASN A 52 -6.57 16.98 -16.11
C ASN A 52 -7.42 17.40 -14.90
N LYS A 53 -8.12 16.48 -14.22
CA LYS A 53 -8.97 16.85 -13.08
C LYS A 53 -8.11 17.41 -11.94
N LYS A 54 -8.50 18.57 -11.40
CA LYS A 54 -7.81 19.22 -10.28
C LYS A 54 -8.71 19.16 -9.05
N GLU A 55 -8.21 18.61 -7.93
CA GLU A 55 -8.90 18.66 -6.64
C GLU A 55 -7.99 19.26 -5.57
N GLY A 56 -8.49 20.24 -4.81
CA GLY A 56 -7.84 20.80 -3.61
C GLY A 56 -7.11 22.14 -3.80
N LYS A 57 -6.78 22.79 -2.67
CA LYS A 57 -6.01 24.05 -2.61
C LYS A 57 -4.50 23.85 -2.70
N ASP A 58 -4.01 22.62 -2.54
CA ASP A 58 -2.59 22.28 -2.70
C ASP A 58 -2.30 22.09 -4.20
N ASN A 59 -1.99 23.20 -4.87
CA ASN A 59 -1.70 23.32 -6.30
C ASN A 59 -0.40 22.60 -6.78
N PHE A 60 -0.03 21.47 -6.16
CA PHE A 60 1.18 20.68 -6.49
C PHE A 60 0.89 19.20 -6.80
N ILE A 61 -0.38 18.86 -7.04
CA ILE A 61 -0.77 17.47 -7.27
C ILE A 61 -0.73 17.18 -8.77
N ASP A 62 0.48 17.03 -9.30
CA ASP A 62 0.66 16.23 -10.50
C ASP A 62 0.22 14.80 -10.17
N TRP A 63 -0.63 14.26 -11.04
CA TRP A 63 -1.23 12.92 -11.04
C TRP A 63 -0.22 11.75 -11.09
N VAL A 64 1.03 12.04 -10.78
CA VAL A 64 2.21 11.36 -11.31
C VAL A 64 2.94 10.58 -10.20
N HIS A 65 2.68 10.85 -8.91
CA HIS A 65 3.63 10.47 -7.87
C HIS A 65 3.04 9.92 -6.56
N TRP A 66 1.86 9.30 -6.56
CA TRP A 66 1.29 8.71 -5.34
C TRP A 66 1.01 7.21 -5.48
N TRP A 67 2.07 6.42 -5.38
CA TRP A 67 2.24 5.42 -4.30
C TRP A 67 3.66 4.89 -4.32
N ASN A 68 4.18 4.70 -3.10
CA ASN A 68 5.58 4.48 -2.84
C ASN A 68 6.16 3.30 -3.58
N SER A 69 7.18 3.56 -4.42
CA SER A 69 8.04 2.49 -4.89
C SER A 69 8.65 1.79 -3.67
N PRO A 70 8.31 0.51 -3.38
CA PRO A 70 8.95 -0.25 -2.30
C PRO A 70 10.47 -0.30 -2.45
N PHE A 71 10.99 -0.21 -3.68
CA PHE A 71 12.42 -0.08 -3.95
C PHE A 71 13.01 1.23 -3.41
N GLN A 72 12.35 2.36 -3.60
CA GLN A 72 12.85 3.64 -3.07
C GLN A 72 12.80 3.70 -1.53
N GLN A 73 11.77 3.11 -0.94
CA GLN A 73 11.66 3.02 0.52
C GLN A 73 12.77 2.13 1.10
N ALA A 74 13.05 1.01 0.44
CA ALA A 74 14.13 0.12 0.84
C ALA A 74 15.51 0.80 0.72
N ARG A 75 15.76 1.53 -0.38
CA ARG A 75 16.96 2.37 -0.55
C ARG A 75 17.12 3.40 0.55
N LYS A 76 16.04 4.13 0.86
CA LYS A 76 16.06 5.14 1.92
C LYS A 76 16.40 4.51 3.26
N LEU A 77 15.71 3.43 3.64
CA LEU A 77 15.96 2.77 4.91
C LEU A 77 17.40 2.25 5.00
N ALA A 78 17.90 1.62 3.93
CA ALA A 78 19.27 1.12 3.85
C ALA A 78 20.31 2.25 3.98
N LYS A 79 20.10 3.37 3.28
CA LYS A 79 20.97 4.56 3.38
C LYS A 79 20.94 5.17 4.78
N ASP A 80 19.78 5.19 5.42
CA ASP A 80 19.66 5.66 6.80
C ASP A 80 20.34 4.69 7.78
N LEU A 81 20.21 3.38 7.60
CA LEU A 81 20.97 2.37 8.37
C LEU A 81 22.48 2.60 8.27
N ASP A 82 23.01 2.83 7.07
CA ASP A 82 24.44 3.07 6.84
C ASP A 82 24.98 4.33 7.55
N LYS A 83 24.12 5.30 7.90
CA LYS A 83 24.55 6.46 8.72
C LYS A 83 24.92 6.08 10.14
N TYR A 84 24.28 5.03 10.68
CA TYR A 84 24.38 4.65 12.08
C TYR A 84 25.11 3.33 12.31
N VAL A 85 25.22 2.50 11.29
CA VAL A 85 25.83 1.17 11.36
C VAL A 85 27.02 1.09 10.41
N ASP A 86 28.11 0.51 10.90
CA ASP A 86 29.22 0.00 10.11
C ASP A 86 29.14 -1.52 10.10
N LEU A 87 28.62 -2.07 9.00
CA LEU A 87 28.44 -3.52 8.85
C LEU A 87 29.76 -4.29 8.86
N THR A 88 30.87 -3.67 8.48
CA THR A 88 32.19 -4.33 8.42
C THR A 88 32.74 -4.69 9.79
N LYS A 89 32.20 -4.06 10.85
CA LYS A 89 32.51 -4.33 12.26
C LYS A 89 31.61 -5.38 12.89
N SER A 90 30.48 -5.73 12.25
CA SER A 90 29.61 -6.79 12.75
C SER A 90 30.21 -8.15 12.43
N LYS A 91 30.60 -8.93 13.45
CA LYS A 91 31.13 -10.29 13.27
C LYS A 91 30.21 -11.19 12.43
N ASN A 92 28.89 -11.07 12.63
CA ASN A 92 27.87 -11.88 11.94
C ASN A 92 27.77 -11.59 10.44
N PHE A 93 28.02 -10.35 10.01
CA PHE A 93 27.97 -9.94 8.61
C PHE A 93 29.36 -9.91 7.95
N LYS A 94 30.41 -9.58 8.71
CA LYS A 94 31.80 -9.52 8.25
C LYS A 94 32.23 -10.81 7.54
N SER A 95 31.95 -11.97 8.13
CA SER A 95 32.30 -13.24 7.48
C SER A 95 31.62 -13.45 6.13
N LEU A 96 30.41 -12.91 5.90
CA LEU A 96 29.73 -13.00 4.61
C LEU A 96 30.32 -11.99 3.62
N ILE A 97 30.66 -10.81 4.11
CA ILE A 97 31.31 -9.75 3.34
C ILE A 97 32.67 -10.22 2.82
N ASP A 98 33.49 -10.81 3.69
CA ASP A 98 34.82 -11.31 3.35
C ASP A 98 34.75 -12.47 2.31
N LYS A 99 33.63 -13.22 2.29
CA LYS A 99 33.34 -14.26 1.30
C LYS A 99 32.63 -13.75 0.05
N ASN A 100 32.36 -12.45 -0.05
CA ASN A 100 31.59 -11.82 -1.13
C ASN A 100 30.15 -12.38 -1.27
N GLU A 101 29.58 -12.93 -0.20
CA GLU A 101 28.19 -13.41 -0.11
C GLU A 101 27.23 -12.28 0.32
N TYR A 102 27.76 -11.17 0.83
CA TYR A 102 27.01 -10.01 1.28
C TYR A 102 27.80 -8.71 1.00
N LYS A 103 27.12 -7.59 0.75
CA LYS A 103 27.80 -6.32 0.46
C LYS A 103 28.26 -5.59 1.73
N GLN A 104 29.28 -4.76 1.58
CA GLN A 104 29.90 -4.03 2.71
C GLN A 104 28.96 -3.02 3.40
N THR A 105 27.89 -2.59 2.74
CA THR A 105 26.91 -1.63 3.26
C THR A 105 25.48 -2.11 2.99
N PHE A 106 24.52 -1.65 3.79
CA PHE A 106 23.11 -1.97 3.57
C PHE A 106 22.63 -1.38 2.24
N SER A 107 23.09 -0.18 1.87
CA SER A 107 22.74 0.45 0.59
C SER A 107 23.22 -0.38 -0.61
N ALA A 108 24.44 -0.92 -0.55
CA ALA A 108 24.91 -1.78 -1.62
C ALA A 108 24.15 -3.11 -1.65
N GLN A 109 23.85 -3.69 -0.49
CA GLN A 109 23.09 -4.93 -0.41
C GLN A 109 21.68 -4.76 -0.97
N ILE A 110 20.99 -3.66 -0.63
CA ILE A 110 19.61 -3.47 -1.07
C ILE A 110 19.51 -3.28 -2.59
N GLU A 111 20.50 -2.67 -3.24
CA GLU A 111 20.50 -2.60 -4.71
C GLU A 111 20.59 -3.98 -5.37
N ASP A 112 21.43 -4.87 -4.83
CA ASP A 112 21.52 -6.26 -5.31
C ASP A 112 20.20 -7.00 -5.12
N VAL A 113 19.55 -6.82 -3.97
CA VAL A 113 18.23 -7.40 -3.67
C VAL A 113 17.16 -6.84 -4.61
N ILE A 114 17.12 -5.52 -4.83
CA ILE A 114 16.19 -4.85 -5.73
C ILE A 114 16.37 -5.36 -7.15
N LYS A 115 17.61 -5.47 -7.63
CA LYS A 115 17.93 -6.01 -8.95
C LYS A 115 17.39 -7.43 -9.10
N THR A 116 17.63 -8.28 -8.10
CA THR A 116 17.17 -9.67 -8.07
C THR A 116 15.65 -9.77 -8.17
N ILE A 117 14.92 -8.97 -7.39
CA ILE A 117 13.46 -8.98 -7.42
C ILE A 117 12.91 -8.40 -8.72
N LYS A 118 13.54 -7.37 -9.29
CA LYS A 118 13.16 -6.88 -10.63
C LYS A 118 13.33 -7.95 -11.70
N ASP A 119 14.41 -8.73 -11.63
CA ASP A 119 14.61 -9.88 -12.52
C ASP A 119 13.51 -10.92 -12.36
N ASP A 120 13.11 -11.23 -11.13
CA ASP A 120 12.01 -12.16 -10.87
C ASP A 120 10.66 -11.62 -11.38
N ILE A 121 10.37 -10.33 -11.16
CA ILE A 121 9.16 -9.69 -11.72
C ILE A 121 9.16 -9.81 -13.25
N LYS A 122 10.28 -9.48 -13.91
CA LYS A 122 10.44 -9.59 -15.37
C LYS A 122 10.32 -11.03 -15.85
N MET A 123 10.83 -12.00 -15.10
CA MET A 123 10.71 -13.43 -15.40
C MET A 123 9.24 -13.86 -15.39
N TYR A 124 8.51 -13.56 -14.31
CA TYR A 124 7.07 -13.85 -14.23
C TYR A 124 6.31 -13.13 -15.33
N ALA A 125 6.54 -11.83 -15.52
CA ALA A 125 5.88 -11.05 -16.55
C ALA A 125 6.13 -11.63 -17.96
N ASN A 126 7.30 -12.20 -18.23
CA ASN A 126 7.65 -12.78 -19.53
C ASN A 126 7.32 -14.28 -19.68
N SER A 127 6.64 -14.87 -18.70
CA SER A 127 6.07 -16.21 -18.80
C SER A 127 5.03 -16.32 -19.95
N PRO A 128 4.86 -17.50 -20.56
CA PRO A 128 3.84 -17.73 -21.57
C PRO A 128 2.43 -17.24 -21.15
N PHE A 129 2.03 -17.48 -19.90
CA PHE A 129 0.74 -17.05 -19.38
C PHE A 129 0.57 -15.53 -19.43
N TRP A 130 1.50 -14.78 -18.82
CA TRP A 130 1.38 -13.32 -18.74
C TRP A 130 1.58 -12.63 -20.09
N LYS A 131 2.47 -13.17 -20.96
CA LYS A 131 2.59 -12.70 -22.36
C LYS A 131 1.28 -12.84 -23.12
N LYS A 132 0.65 -14.01 -23.08
CA LYS A 132 -0.65 -14.24 -23.71
C LYS A 132 -1.71 -13.30 -23.16
N TRP A 133 -1.71 -13.06 -21.86
CA TRP A 133 -2.64 -12.13 -21.20
C TRP A 133 -2.52 -10.71 -21.76
N ARG A 134 -1.29 -10.24 -22.00
CA ARG A 134 -0.98 -8.94 -22.63
C ARG A 134 -1.33 -8.89 -24.10
N GLU A 135 -0.97 -9.91 -24.87
CA GLU A 135 -1.29 -10.00 -26.31
C GLU A 135 -2.80 -9.97 -26.55
N GLN A 136 -3.57 -10.58 -25.65
CA GLN A 136 -5.04 -10.56 -25.67
C GLN A 136 -5.64 -9.25 -25.12
N LYS A 137 -4.82 -8.30 -24.67
CA LYS A 137 -5.23 -7.03 -24.05
C LYS A 137 -6.25 -7.23 -22.91
N LYS A 138 -6.05 -8.28 -22.11
CA LYS A 138 -6.95 -8.58 -20.99
C LYS A 138 -6.85 -7.49 -19.93
N THR A 139 -7.98 -7.19 -19.31
CA THR A 139 -8.12 -6.11 -18.34
C THR A 139 -8.39 -6.65 -16.93
N ALA A 140 -7.85 -5.99 -15.92
CA ALA A 140 -8.26 -6.24 -14.54
C ALA A 140 -8.64 -4.95 -13.82
N LEU A 141 -9.57 -5.07 -12.88
CA LEU A 141 -9.83 -4.03 -11.87
C LEU A 141 -9.34 -4.49 -10.52
N PHE A 142 -8.91 -3.52 -9.72
CA PHE A 142 -8.48 -3.75 -8.36
C PHE A 142 -9.37 -2.90 -7.44
N LEU A 143 -10.19 -3.59 -6.66
CA LEU A 143 -11.20 -3.00 -5.80
C LEU A 143 -10.72 -3.03 -4.35
N ILE A 144 -11.04 -1.98 -3.61
CA ILE A 144 -10.84 -1.94 -2.16
C ILE A 144 -12.15 -1.59 -1.49
N ASN A 145 -12.50 -2.33 -0.44
CA ASN A 145 -13.61 -1.95 0.43
C ASN A 145 -13.07 -1.75 1.86
N TYR A 146 -13.24 -0.53 2.36
CA TYR A 146 -12.82 -0.12 3.71
C TYR A 146 -13.97 -0.20 4.72
N ALA A 147 -15.21 -0.44 4.27
CA ALA A 147 -16.33 -0.62 5.17
C ALA A 147 -16.27 -2.02 5.79
N PRO A 148 -16.60 -2.17 7.09
CA PRO A 148 -16.87 -3.47 7.66
C PRO A 148 -17.90 -4.19 6.79
N PHE A 149 -17.65 -5.44 6.39
CA PHE A 149 -18.69 -6.24 5.75
C PHE A 149 -19.79 -6.48 6.78
N GLN A 150 -20.80 -5.61 6.77
CA GLN A 150 -22.11 -5.96 7.28
C GLN A 150 -22.77 -6.80 6.20
N LYS A 151 -23.48 -7.86 6.58
CA LYS A 151 -24.23 -8.73 5.65
C LYS A 151 -25.36 -8.00 4.90
N ASP A 152 -25.42 -6.67 4.99
CA ASP A 152 -26.33 -5.84 4.21
C ASP A 152 -25.71 -5.54 2.84
N ASP A 153 -26.40 -5.99 1.80
CA ASP A 153 -26.01 -5.90 0.38
C ASP A 153 -25.59 -4.48 -0.06
N ASN A 154 -26.13 -3.44 0.57
CA ASN A 154 -25.87 -2.05 0.19
C ASN A 154 -24.43 -1.57 0.48
N GLN A 155 -23.72 -2.12 1.48
CA GLN A 155 -22.34 -1.72 1.80
C GLN A 155 -21.29 -2.50 1.02
N ILE A 156 -21.63 -3.72 0.59
CA ILE A 156 -20.80 -4.59 -0.26
C ILE A 156 -20.66 -4.01 -1.68
N ASN A 157 -21.65 -3.21 -2.10
CA ASN A 157 -21.76 -2.62 -3.43
C ASN A 157 -21.09 -1.27 -3.64
N ALA A 158 -20.35 -0.75 -2.67
CA ALA A 158 -19.67 0.54 -2.79
C ALA A 158 -18.15 0.43 -2.58
N PRO A 159 -17.42 -0.43 -3.33
CA PRO A 159 -15.96 -0.44 -3.29
C PRO A 159 -15.38 0.81 -3.94
N GLY A 160 -14.15 1.18 -3.58
CA GLY A 160 -13.31 2.05 -4.40
C GLY A 160 -12.57 1.25 -5.47
N ILE A 161 -12.30 1.84 -6.63
CA ILE A 161 -11.39 1.26 -7.64
C ILE A 161 -10.04 1.96 -7.52
N LEU A 162 -9.00 1.18 -7.27
CA LEU A 162 -7.64 1.69 -7.26
C LEU A 162 -7.19 2.03 -8.69
N LEU A 163 -6.52 3.17 -8.84
CA LEU A 163 -5.87 3.49 -10.09
C LEU A 163 -4.68 2.55 -10.36
N PRO A 164 -4.21 2.41 -11.60
CA PRO A 164 -3.08 1.52 -11.87
C PRO A 164 -1.78 1.94 -11.15
N ALA A 165 -1.63 3.25 -10.97
CA ALA A 165 -0.66 3.93 -10.11
C ALA A 165 -0.52 3.33 -8.72
N GLU A 166 -1.65 2.91 -8.17
CA GLU A 166 -1.81 2.37 -6.84
C GLU A 166 -1.44 0.86 -6.80
N TYR A 167 -1.27 0.19 -7.94
CA TYR A 167 -0.85 -1.22 -7.91
C TYR A 167 0.11 -1.57 -9.05
N PRO A 168 1.32 -0.96 -9.04
CA PRO A 168 2.24 -1.03 -10.17
C PRO A 168 2.74 -2.45 -10.45
N LEU A 169 2.81 -3.35 -9.44
CA LEU A 169 3.19 -4.74 -9.69
C LEU A 169 2.27 -5.40 -10.73
N LEU A 170 0.98 -5.07 -10.74
CA LEU A 170 0.03 -5.61 -11.70
C LEU A 170 0.08 -4.85 -13.03
N TYR A 171 0.06 -3.52 -13.00
CA TYR A 171 -0.21 -2.71 -14.18
C TYR A 171 1.02 -2.14 -14.89
N ALA A 172 2.16 -2.00 -14.20
CA ALA A 172 3.36 -1.45 -14.82
C ALA A 172 3.90 -2.38 -15.92
N LYS A 173 4.50 -1.80 -16.95
CA LYS A 173 5.10 -2.56 -18.04
C LYS A 173 6.22 -3.46 -17.53
N PRO A 174 6.44 -4.64 -18.16
CA PRO A 174 7.54 -5.52 -17.79
C PRO A 174 8.92 -4.88 -17.93
N ASP A 175 9.10 -3.99 -18.91
CA ASP A 175 10.37 -3.33 -19.23
C ASP A 175 10.54 -1.96 -18.54
N PHE A 176 9.59 -1.55 -17.69
CA PHE A 176 9.73 -0.31 -16.93
C PHE A 176 10.79 -0.46 -15.83
N GLU A 177 12.03 -0.07 -16.13
CA GLU A 177 13.19 -0.32 -15.27
C GLU A 177 13.06 0.20 -13.85
N ALA A 178 12.34 1.30 -13.64
CA ALA A 178 12.15 1.88 -12.31
C ALA A 178 11.41 0.92 -11.37
N LEU A 179 10.31 0.35 -11.87
CA LEU A 179 9.35 -0.47 -11.13
C LEU A 179 8.59 -1.39 -12.11
N PRO A 180 9.20 -2.50 -12.57
CA PRO A 180 8.56 -3.37 -13.53
C PRO A 180 7.31 -4.02 -12.91
N GLY A 181 6.37 -4.41 -13.77
CA GLY A 181 5.17 -5.13 -13.39
C GLY A 181 4.78 -6.22 -14.38
N LEU A 182 3.64 -6.85 -14.14
CA LEU A 182 3.09 -7.91 -14.98
C LEU A 182 2.50 -7.37 -16.31
N GLY A 183 2.24 -6.06 -16.38
CA GLY A 183 1.70 -5.38 -17.53
C GLY A 183 0.25 -5.78 -17.81
N VAL A 184 -0.62 -5.77 -16.80
CA VAL A 184 -2.07 -5.93 -17.01
C VAL A 184 -2.66 -4.62 -17.52
N PHE A 185 -3.63 -4.69 -18.44
CA PHE A 185 -4.34 -3.49 -18.87
C PHE A 185 -5.35 -3.06 -17.82
N PHE A 186 -5.41 -1.76 -17.54
CA PHE A 186 -6.53 -1.18 -16.82
C PHE A 186 -7.67 -0.92 -17.81
N PRO A 187 -8.93 -1.25 -17.48
CA PRO A 187 -10.04 -0.97 -18.38
C PRO A 187 -10.28 0.53 -18.54
N THR A 188 -10.52 0.96 -19.77
CA THR A 188 -11.03 2.30 -20.05
C THR A 188 -12.46 2.44 -19.51
N PRO A 189 -12.77 3.50 -18.74
CA PRO A 189 -14.14 3.79 -18.34
C PRO A 189 -15.04 4.09 -19.53
N LYS A 190 -16.31 3.70 -19.45
CA LYS A 190 -17.32 3.89 -20.50
C LYS A 190 -18.00 5.25 -20.47
N SER A 191 -17.95 5.96 -19.35
CA SER A 191 -18.66 7.22 -19.14
C SER A 191 -17.81 8.27 -18.41
N MET A 192 -18.27 9.53 -18.48
CA MET A 192 -17.69 10.65 -17.75
C MET A 192 -17.99 10.60 -16.24
N ASP A 193 -18.89 9.70 -15.78
CA ASP A 193 -19.20 9.58 -14.34
C ASP A 193 -17.97 9.18 -13.53
N ALA A 194 -17.03 8.45 -14.15
CA ALA A 194 -15.73 8.11 -13.58
C ALA A 194 -14.94 9.36 -13.16
N VAL A 195 -15.04 10.45 -13.93
CA VAL A 195 -14.34 11.71 -13.63
C VAL A 195 -14.86 12.30 -12.33
N ASP A 196 -16.18 12.29 -12.10
CA ASP A 196 -16.78 12.85 -10.90
C ASP A 196 -16.38 12.12 -9.62
N ILE A 197 -16.28 10.79 -9.69
CA ILE A 197 -15.99 9.94 -8.52
C ILE A 197 -14.52 9.75 -8.23
N LEU A 198 -13.63 10.24 -9.09
CA LEU A 198 -12.22 10.22 -8.76
C LEU A 198 -11.93 11.18 -7.62
N ASP A 199 -11.39 10.68 -6.52
CA ASP A 199 -11.23 11.45 -5.30
C ASP A 199 -9.78 11.86 -4.99
N THR A 200 -9.63 12.63 -3.91
CA THR A 200 -8.33 13.05 -3.37
C THR A 200 -7.42 11.90 -2.93
N TRP A 201 -7.94 10.68 -2.76
CA TRP A 201 -7.12 9.49 -2.49
C TRP A 201 -6.59 8.86 -3.79
N LYS A 202 -6.88 9.48 -4.94
CA LYS A 202 -6.39 9.07 -6.27
C LYS A 202 -6.90 7.70 -6.68
N SER A 203 -8.16 7.47 -6.33
CA SER A 203 -8.91 6.28 -6.64
C SER A 203 -10.32 6.69 -7.08
N PHE A 204 -11.05 5.80 -7.76
CA PHE A 204 -12.47 6.05 -8.03
C PHE A 204 -13.28 5.69 -6.79
N GLY A 205 -13.53 6.68 -5.94
CA GLY A 205 -14.49 6.64 -4.84
C GLY A 205 -14.05 5.93 -3.56
N SER A 206 -12.76 5.68 -3.32
CA SER A 206 -12.33 5.04 -2.06
C SER A 206 -12.62 5.89 -0.82
N LEU A 207 -12.56 7.22 -0.92
CA LEU A 207 -12.91 8.12 0.17
C LEU A 207 -14.38 7.96 0.56
N VAL A 208 -15.27 7.89 -0.43
CA VAL A 208 -16.71 7.68 -0.23
C VAL A 208 -16.99 6.25 0.24
N SER A 209 -16.30 5.25 -0.31
CA SER A 209 -16.35 3.86 0.17
C SER A 209 -16.02 3.76 1.66
N SER A 210 -14.97 4.47 2.10
CA SER A 210 -14.50 4.46 3.48
C SER A 210 -15.35 5.30 4.42
N LYS A 211 -15.69 6.55 4.04
CA LYS A 211 -16.23 7.56 4.96
C LYS A 211 -17.62 8.08 4.59
N GLY A 212 -18.11 7.71 3.41
CA GLY A 212 -19.40 8.19 2.92
C GLY A 212 -20.58 7.59 3.68
N ASN A 213 -21.67 8.36 3.74
CA ASN A 213 -22.96 7.88 4.21
C ASN A 213 -23.63 6.95 3.17
N LEU A 214 -24.75 6.31 3.54
CA LEU A 214 -25.45 5.35 2.67
C LEU A 214 -25.90 5.95 1.32
N VAL A 215 -26.31 7.22 1.29
CA VAL A 215 -26.74 7.90 0.06
C VAL A 215 -25.54 8.11 -0.86
N GLU A 216 -24.44 8.63 -0.31
CA GLU A 216 -23.20 8.84 -1.07
C GLU A 216 -22.66 7.51 -1.63
N LYS A 217 -22.72 6.44 -0.84
CA LYS A 217 -22.34 5.08 -1.28
C LYS A 217 -23.24 4.53 -2.39
N GLY A 218 -24.55 4.79 -2.35
CA GLY A 218 -25.47 4.41 -3.43
C GLY A 218 -25.21 5.17 -4.73
N VAL A 219 -24.90 6.47 -4.64
CA VAL A 219 -24.48 7.28 -5.80
C VAL A 219 -23.15 6.78 -6.37
N LEU A 220 -22.18 6.47 -5.50
CA LEU A 220 -20.90 5.89 -5.90
C LEU A 220 -21.12 4.58 -6.67
N ALA A 221 -21.90 3.64 -6.12
CA ALA A 221 -22.20 2.36 -6.76
C ALA A 221 -22.79 2.57 -8.17
N THR A 222 -23.75 3.48 -8.31
CA THR A 222 -24.39 3.79 -9.60
C THR A 222 -23.38 4.32 -10.62
N LYS A 223 -22.52 5.26 -10.23
CA LYS A 223 -21.50 5.86 -11.10
C LYS A 223 -20.38 4.88 -11.47
N LEU A 224 -20.00 4.01 -10.55
CA LEU A 224 -19.07 2.92 -10.82
C LEU A 224 -19.65 1.92 -11.82
N GLN A 225 -20.91 1.53 -11.63
CA GLN A 225 -21.61 0.63 -12.53
C GLN A 225 -21.72 1.22 -13.94
N SER A 226 -22.12 2.48 -14.08
CA SER A 226 -22.20 3.14 -15.40
C SER A 226 -20.85 3.23 -16.10
N SER A 227 -19.77 3.41 -15.34
CA SER A 227 -18.42 3.58 -15.87
C SER A 227 -17.70 2.26 -16.19
N PHE A 228 -17.87 1.23 -15.35
CA PHE A 228 -17.00 0.04 -15.34
C PHE A 228 -17.74 -1.29 -15.52
N ALA A 229 -19.08 -1.33 -15.55
CA ALA A 229 -19.79 -2.59 -15.80
C ALA A 229 -19.31 -3.26 -17.09
N LYS A 230 -19.02 -4.56 -17.05
CA LYS A 230 -18.51 -5.36 -18.18
C LYS A 230 -17.29 -4.74 -18.86
N THR A 231 -16.29 -4.35 -18.10
CA THR A 231 -15.02 -3.80 -18.62
C THR A 231 -13.81 -4.65 -18.28
N ALA A 232 -13.88 -5.51 -17.26
CA ALA A 232 -12.76 -6.27 -16.74
C ALA A 232 -12.83 -7.75 -17.12
N ASP A 233 -11.71 -8.36 -17.51
CA ASP A 233 -11.61 -9.82 -17.61
C ASP A 233 -11.46 -10.47 -16.23
N LYS A 234 -10.85 -9.76 -15.26
CA LYS A 234 -10.81 -10.17 -13.85
C LYS A 234 -11.00 -9.00 -12.89
N VAL A 235 -11.52 -9.28 -11.70
CA VAL A 235 -11.70 -8.31 -10.63
C VAL A 235 -10.99 -8.84 -9.40
N VAL A 236 -9.95 -8.14 -8.95
CA VAL A 236 -9.30 -8.40 -7.66
C VAL A 236 -10.04 -7.57 -6.61
N TYR A 237 -10.66 -8.22 -5.64
CA TYR A 237 -11.41 -7.57 -4.57
C TYR A 237 -10.66 -7.70 -3.26
N ILE A 238 -10.16 -6.57 -2.73
CA ILE A 238 -9.58 -6.53 -1.40
C ILE A 238 -10.64 -6.28 -0.33
N TYR A 239 -10.68 -7.18 0.66
CA TYR A 239 -11.49 -7.03 1.86
C TYR A 239 -10.60 -6.92 3.11
N ASP A 240 -11.03 -6.13 4.09
CA ASP A 240 -10.36 -6.03 5.39
C ASP A 240 -10.50 -7.36 6.16
N ASP A 241 -9.38 -7.91 6.63
CA ASP A 241 -9.36 -9.16 7.39
C ASP A 241 -10.20 -9.08 8.68
N ALA A 242 -10.22 -7.91 9.34
CA ALA A 242 -10.88 -7.72 10.63
C ALA A 242 -12.40 -7.94 10.60
N ILE A 243 -12.99 -7.96 9.41
CA ILE A 243 -14.44 -8.10 9.21
C ILE A 243 -14.86 -9.58 9.18
N VAL A 244 -13.90 -10.51 9.06
CA VAL A 244 -14.17 -11.94 8.98
C VAL A 244 -14.24 -12.51 10.40
N PRO A 245 -15.41 -12.98 10.86
CA PRO A 245 -15.55 -13.48 12.23
C PRO A 245 -14.63 -14.67 12.50
N ASN A 246 -13.99 -14.68 13.67
CA ASN A 246 -13.11 -15.77 14.12
C ASN A 246 -11.94 -16.07 13.17
N ILE A 247 -11.57 -15.11 12.30
CA ILE A 247 -10.42 -15.29 11.41
C ILE A 247 -9.10 -15.47 12.19
N TYR A 248 -9.07 -15.05 13.45
CA TYR A 248 -7.94 -15.26 14.36
C TYR A 248 -8.35 -16.14 15.55
N ASN A 249 -7.45 -17.03 15.97
CA ASN A 249 -7.59 -17.75 17.23
C ASN A 249 -7.11 -16.88 18.41
N GLU A 250 -7.25 -17.39 19.64
CA GLU A 250 -6.85 -16.71 20.87
C GLU A 250 -5.34 -16.38 20.94
N ASN A 251 -4.52 -17.05 20.13
CA ASN A 251 -3.09 -16.82 20.00
C ASN A 251 -2.74 -15.85 18.85
N GLY A 252 -3.73 -15.24 18.20
CA GLY A 252 -3.56 -14.34 17.05
C GLY A 252 -3.31 -15.05 15.72
N GLU A 253 -3.29 -16.39 15.69
CA GLU A 253 -3.01 -17.10 14.46
C GLU A 253 -4.22 -17.10 13.53
N ARG A 254 -3.96 -16.75 12.27
CA ARG A 254 -4.95 -16.74 11.21
C ARG A 254 -5.46 -18.14 10.86
N ASN A 255 -6.78 -18.30 10.88
CA ASN A 255 -7.46 -19.49 10.40
C ASN A 255 -7.63 -19.42 8.88
N LEU A 256 -6.75 -20.15 8.18
CA LEU A 256 -6.75 -20.21 6.71
C LEU A 256 -8.03 -20.81 6.13
N LYS A 257 -8.68 -21.74 6.86
CA LYS A 257 -9.95 -22.32 6.43
C LYS A 257 -11.06 -21.28 6.44
N ILE A 258 -11.21 -20.53 7.53
CA ILE A 258 -12.20 -19.44 7.63
C ILE A 258 -11.95 -18.37 6.54
N THR A 259 -10.69 -18.03 6.31
CA THR A 259 -10.30 -17.12 5.22
C THR A 259 -10.78 -17.64 3.86
N GLN A 260 -10.54 -18.92 3.56
CA GLN A 260 -10.93 -19.54 2.30
C GLN A 260 -12.45 -19.67 2.17
N ASP A 261 -13.14 -20.02 3.25
CA ASP A 261 -14.60 -20.14 3.28
C ASP A 261 -15.27 -18.79 3.01
N PHE A 262 -14.71 -17.70 3.57
CA PHE A 262 -15.18 -16.34 3.28
C PHE A 262 -14.92 -15.93 1.83
N ALA A 263 -13.73 -16.20 1.30
CA ALA A 263 -13.41 -15.97 -0.11
C ALA A 263 -14.37 -16.73 -1.04
N ASN A 264 -14.65 -18.01 -0.75
CA ASN A 264 -15.61 -18.81 -1.51
C ASN A 264 -17.02 -18.22 -1.43
N TRP A 265 -17.45 -17.80 -0.23
CA TRP A 265 -18.74 -17.12 -0.04
C TRP A 265 -18.85 -15.85 -0.92
N MET A 266 -17.81 -15.02 -1.01
CA MET A 266 -17.79 -13.85 -1.89
C MET A 266 -17.92 -14.22 -3.38
N ILE A 267 -17.22 -15.29 -3.80
CA ILE A 267 -17.27 -15.82 -5.18
C ILE A 267 -18.67 -16.35 -5.52
N ASP A 268 -19.38 -16.89 -4.53
CA ASP A 268 -20.70 -17.49 -4.68
C ASP A 268 -21.85 -16.48 -4.60
N GLN A 269 -21.61 -15.22 -4.25
CA GLN A 269 -22.65 -14.18 -4.22
C GLN A 269 -23.29 -13.98 -5.59
N ASP A 270 -24.62 -13.82 -5.62
CA ASP A 270 -25.35 -13.64 -6.88
C ASP A 270 -24.88 -12.41 -7.66
N TYR A 271 -24.93 -12.53 -8.99
CA TYR A 271 -24.44 -11.48 -9.89
C TYR A 271 -25.26 -10.19 -9.82
N LYS A 272 -26.58 -10.30 -9.61
CA LYS A 272 -27.48 -9.13 -9.62
C LYS A 272 -27.35 -8.39 -8.30
N GLY A 273 -26.81 -7.17 -8.35
CA GLY A 273 -26.62 -6.37 -7.15
C GLY A 273 -25.37 -6.77 -6.37
N TYR A 274 -24.38 -7.41 -6.99
CA TYR A 274 -23.02 -7.42 -6.46
C TYR A 274 -22.07 -6.76 -7.47
N ILE A 275 -21.77 -5.48 -7.24
CA ILE A 275 -21.12 -4.59 -8.22
C ILE A 275 -19.77 -5.13 -8.73
N ALA A 276 -19.02 -5.83 -7.87
CA ALA A 276 -17.74 -6.40 -8.24
C ALA A 276 -17.88 -7.44 -9.37
N ARG A 277 -18.97 -8.22 -9.35
CA ARG A 277 -19.28 -9.17 -10.42
C ARG A 277 -19.78 -8.47 -11.67
N GLU A 278 -20.49 -7.36 -11.53
CA GLU A 278 -21.01 -6.60 -12.66
C GLU A 278 -19.91 -5.95 -13.52
N PHE A 279 -18.72 -5.71 -12.97
CA PHE A 279 -17.58 -5.22 -13.73
C PHE A 279 -16.99 -6.26 -14.71
N LEU A 280 -17.27 -7.54 -14.51
CA LEU A 280 -16.73 -8.62 -15.33
C LEU A 280 -17.37 -8.67 -16.72
N LYS A 281 -16.56 -8.81 -17.77
CA LYS A 281 -17.03 -9.02 -19.16
C LYS A 281 -17.83 -10.30 -19.29
N ALA A 282 -17.31 -11.38 -18.70
CA ALA A 282 -17.97 -12.67 -18.58
C ALA A 282 -18.21 -12.96 -17.09
N ASN A 283 -19.43 -13.35 -16.73
CA ASN A 283 -19.76 -13.65 -15.33
C ASN A 283 -19.31 -15.07 -14.94
N GLN A 284 -18.00 -15.31 -14.92
CA GLN A 284 -17.43 -16.57 -14.43
C GLN A 284 -16.97 -16.40 -12.98
N LYS A 285 -17.30 -17.37 -12.11
CA LYS A 285 -16.99 -17.32 -10.68
C LYS A 285 -15.49 -17.07 -10.42
N GLN A 286 -14.64 -17.75 -11.18
CA GLN A 286 -13.17 -17.67 -11.08
C GLN A 286 -12.56 -16.33 -11.53
N ASP A 287 -13.34 -15.42 -12.10
CA ASP A 287 -12.85 -14.11 -12.54
C ASP A 287 -12.97 -13.04 -11.43
N LEU A 288 -13.70 -13.32 -10.35
CA LEU A 288 -13.63 -12.58 -9.11
C LEU A 288 -12.57 -13.22 -8.19
N ILE A 289 -11.57 -12.43 -7.81
CA ILE A 289 -10.44 -12.83 -6.98
C ILE A 289 -10.54 -12.06 -5.65
N PRO A 290 -11.23 -12.60 -4.62
CA PRO A 290 -11.22 -12.01 -3.30
C PRO A 290 -9.88 -12.28 -2.62
N LEU A 291 -9.24 -11.22 -2.12
CA LEU A 291 -8.01 -11.31 -1.36
C LEU A 291 -8.08 -10.47 -0.09
N PRO A 292 -7.50 -10.96 1.01
CA PRO A 292 -7.41 -10.19 2.25
C PRO A 292 -6.44 -9.01 2.11
N MET A 293 -6.80 -7.88 2.71
CA MET A 293 -5.99 -6.66 2.76
C MET A 293 -4.62 -6.94 3.37
N SER A 294 -4.57 -7.81 4.38
CA SER A 294 -3.35 -8.17 5.07
C SER A 294 -2.29 -8.86 4.22
N VAL A 295 -2.70 -9.51 3.12
CA VAL A 295 -1.81 -10.27 2.23
C VAL A 295 -1.40 -9.44 1.02
N VAL A 296 -2.24 -8.51 0.57
CA VAL A 296 -2.03 -7.82 -0.71
C VAL A 296 -1.69 -6.35 -0.52
N TRP A 297 -2.47 -5.65 0.30
CA TRP A 297 -2.26 -4.23 0.52
C TRP A 297 -1.00 -3.96 1.34
N HIS A 298 -0.78 -4.71 2.44
CA HIS A 298 0.44 -4.51 3.23
C HIS A 298 1.70 -5.03 2.53
N ALA A 299 1.56 -6.09 1.73
CA ALA A 299 2.67 -6.67 0.99
C ALA A 299 3.17 -5.75 -0.13
N SER A 300 2.31 -4.91 -0.71
CA SER A 300 2.72 -3.99 -1.78
C SER A 300 3.72 -2.93 -1.32
N TYR A 301 3.83 -2.67 -0.01
CA TYR A 301 4.76 -1.69 0.55
C TYR A 301 6.17 -2.22 0.80
N GLY A 302 6.36 -3.53 0.68
CA GLY A 302 7.60 -4.23 1.03
C GLY A 302 8.26 -4.95 -0.14
N ILE A 303 9.54 -5.25 0.02
CA ILE A 303 10.38 -5.99 -0.91
C ILE A 303 10.00 -7.49 -0.90
N VAL A 304 9.90 -8.09 0.29
CA VAL A 304 9.47 -9.48 0.48
C VAL A 304 8.01 -9.65 0.06
N GLY A 305 7.16 -8.69 0.42
CA GLY A 305 5.76 -8.65 0.07
C GLY A 305 5.53 -8.65 -1.45
N MET A 306 6.18 -7.74 -2.19
CA MET A 306 6.12 -7.76 -3.67
C MET A 306 6.50 -9.11 -4.26
N HIS A 307 7.61 -9.69 -3.79
CA HIS A 307 8.06 -10.99 -4.28
C HIS A 307 7.03 -12.09 -4.00
N ARG A 308 6.42 -12.12 -2.80
CA ARG A 308 5.32 -13.04 -2.47
C ARG A 308 4.07 -12.83 -3.34
N MET A 309 3.79 -11.58 -3.72
CA MET A 309 2.64 -11.26 -4.57
C MET A 309 2.79 -11.79 -6.00
N LEU A 310 4.01 -12.00 -6.53
CA LEU A 310 4.20 -12.59 -7.86
C LEU A 310 3.52 -13.96 -8.00
N TYR A 311 3.84 -14.88 -7.09
CA TYR A 311 3.23 -16.21 -7.04
C TYR A 311 1.73 -16.11 -6.71
N THR A 312 1.36 -15.30 -5.72
CA THR A 312 -0.03 -15.15 -5.26
C THR A 312 -0.95 -14.66 -6.37
N LEU A 313 -0.57 -13.58 -7.07
CA LEU A 313 -1.33 -13.04 -8.18
C LEU A 313 -1.35 -14.00 -9.37
N SER A 314 -0.20 -14.58 -9.74
CA SER A 314 -0.14 -15.52 -10.87
C SER A 314 -1.06 -16.74 -10.66
N LYS A 315 -1.03 -17.30 -9.45
CA LYS A 315 -1.95 -18.38 -9.05
C LYS A 315 -3.41 -17.92 -9.13
N ALA A 316 -3.72 -16.75 -8.55
CA ALA A 316 -5.08 -16.24 -8.48
C ALA A 316 -5.65 -15.88 -9.86
N PHE A 317 -4.80 -15.46 -10.80
CA PHE A 317 -5.19 -15.19 -12.18
C PHE A 317 -5.37 -16.46 -13.03
N GLY A 318 -5.06 -17.63 -12.46
CA GLY A 318 -5.27 -18.93 -13.10
C GLY A 318 -4.10 -19.39 -13.97
N MET A 319 -2.86 -19.00 -13.63
CA MET A 319 -1.67 -19.56 -14.26
C MET A 319 -1.64 -21.10 -14.09
N PRO A 320 -1.32 -21.88 -15.14
CA PRO A 320 -1.18 -23.33 -15.03
C PRO A 320 -0.18 -23.72 -13.93
N LYS A 321 -0.51 -24.74 -13.14
CA LYS A 321 0.29 -25.17 -11.99
C LYS A 321 1.74 -25.47 -12.38
N ASP A 322 1.96 -26.21 -13.47
CA ASP A 322 3.30 -26.61 -13.89
C ASP A 322 4.16 -25.41 -14.28
N GLU A 323 3.57 -24.41 -14.95
CA GLU A 323 4.24 -23.15 -15.29
C GLU A 323 4.56 -22.33 -14.03
N LEU A 324 3.60 -22.24 -13.10
CA LEU A 324 3.75 -21.51 -11.85
C LEU A 324 4.84 -22.10 -10.96
N GLU A 325 4.86 -23.43 -10.78
CA GLU A 325 5.88 -24.11 -9.97
C GLU A 325 7.27 -24.05 -10.63
N HIS A 326 7.32 -24.09 -11.97
CA HIS A 326 8.57 -23.89 -12.71
C HIS A 326 9.14 -22.49 -12.47
N LEU A 327 8.32 -21.44 -12.56
CA LEU A 327 8.74 -20.05 -12.24
C LEU A 327 9.16 -19.93 -10.78
N LYS A 328 8.41 -20.53 -9.86
CA LYS A 328 8.72 -20.53 -8.42
C LYS A 328 10.09 -21.13 -8.12
N ALA A 329 10.42 -22.23 -8.80
CA ALA A 329 11.74 -22.87 -8.69
C ALA A 329 12.88 -21.99 -9.23
N GLN A 330 12.61 -21.17 -10.24
CA GLN A 330 13.58 -20.28 -10.89
C GLN A 330 13.77 -18.93 -10.21
N GLU A 331 12.90 -18.55 -9.26
CA GLU A 331 13.05 -17.31 -8.50
C GLU A 331 14.46 -17.17 -7.95
N LYS A 332 15.10 -16.04 -8.25
CA LYS A 332 16.45 -15.73 -7.80
C LYS A 332 16.43 -15.21 -6.37
N PHE A 333 15.42 -14.42 -6.00
CA PHE A 333 15.31 -13.91 -4.65
C PHE A 333 14.88 -15.02 -3.70
N LYS A 334 15.68 -15.23 -2.65
CA LYS A 334 15.37 -16.13 -1.55
C LYS A 334 15.40 -15.32 -0.26
N ILE A 335 14.48 -15.65 0.66
CA ILE A 335 14.49 -15.03 1.99
C ILE A 335 15.83 -15.37 2.66
N PRO A 336 16.66 -14.37 3.01
CA PRO A 336 17.96 -14.63 3.60
C PRO A 336 17.81 -15.19 5.02
N THR A 337 18.87 -15.84 5.50
CA THR A 337 18.99 -16.17 6.93
C THR A 337 19.20 -14.88 7.70
N LEU A 338 18.35 -14.62 8.70
CA LEU A 338 18.36 -13.39 9.47
C LEU A 338 19.45 -13.40 10.54
N ARG A 339 20.25 -12.33 10.58
CA ARG A 339 21.39 -12.18 11.48
C ARG A 339 21.27 -10.93 12.33
N LYS A 340 21.62 -11.04 13.61
CA LYS A 340 21.76 -9.88 14.50
C LYS A 340 23.04 -9.12 14.15
N LEU A 341 23.10 -7.82 14.44
CA LEU A 341 24.36 -7.07 14.30
C LEU A 341 25.46 -7.54 15.25
N LEU A 342 25.08 -8.05 16.43
CA LEU A 342 26.01 -8.54 17.45
C LEU A 342 25.66 -9.98 17.81
N SER A 343 26.67 -10.80 18.06
CA SER A 343 26.52 -12.15 18.60
C SER A 343 26.49 -12.15 20.13
N ASN A 344 25.96 -13.21 20.74
CA ASN A 344 25.79 -13.26 22.20
C ASN A 344 27.12 -13.21 22.97
N ASP A 345 28.23 -13.67 22.36
CA ASP A 345 29.58 -13.61 22.93
C ASP A 345 30.18 -12.20 22.91
N GLU A 346 29.61 -11.27 22.16
CA GLU A 346 30.00 -9.84 22.13
C GLU A 346 29.28 -9.03 23.21
N LEU A 347 28.37 -9.67 23.95
CA LEU A 347 27.50 -9.03 24.93
C LEU A 347 27.80 -9.52 26.34
N GLU A 348 27.60 -8.66 27.33
CA GLU A 348 27.66 -8.99 28.76
C GLU A 348 26.49 -8.36 29.51
N THR A 349 26.17 -8.87 30.70
CA THR A 349 25.13 -8.28 31.56
C THR A 349 25.79 -7.55 32.71
N LYS A 350 25.54 -6.25 32.82
CA LYS A 350 25.94 -5.41 33.97
C LYS A 350 24.69 -4.81 34.58
N ASP A 351 24.50 -4.92 35.89
CA ASP A 351 23.34 -4.37 36.61
C ASP A 351 21.97 -4.80 36.02
N GLY A 352 21.86 -6.06 35.58
CA GLY A 352 20.64 -6.62 34.96
C GLY A 352 20.36 -6.13 33.53
N VAL A 353 21.27 -5.36 32.95
CA VAL A 353 21.17 -4.68 31.66
C VAL A 353 22.19 -5.31 30.72
N GLN A 354 21.77 -5.78 29.55
CA GLN A 354 22.68 -6.36 28.56
C GLN A 354 23.37 -5.24 27.76
N ILE A 355 24.68 -5.35 27.58
CA ILE A 355 25.58 -4.30 27.09
C ILE A 355 26.59 -4.90 26.10
N ILE A 356 27.22 -4.08 25.24
CA ILE A 356 28.40 -4.50 24.44
C ILE A 356 29.63 -4.52 25.33
N LYS A 357 30.43 -5.59 25.27
CA LYS A 357 31.69 -5.69 26.02
C LYS A 357 32.66 -4.59 25.61
N SER A 358 33.41 -4.05 26.56
CA SER A 358 34.31 -2.89 26.34
C SER A 358 35.43 -3.13 25.32
N ASN A 359 35.81 -4.39 25.06
CA ASN A 359 36.86 -4.76 24.11
C ASN A 359 36.33 -5.08 22.70
N ILE A 360 35.02 -4.96 22.46
CA ILE A 360 34.40 -5.21 21.16
C ILE A 360 34.29 -3.91 20.39
N ASP A 361 34.75 -3.91 19.15
CA ASP A 361 34.53 -2.79 18.23
C ASP A 361 33.06 -2.79 17.77
N SER A 362 32.28 -1.86 18.29
CA SER A 362 30.84 -1.79 18.07
C SER A 362 30.51 -1.54 16.59
N PRO A 363 29.55 -2.27 16.00
CA PRO A 363 29.02 -1.94 14.67
C PRO A 363 28.21 -0.66 14.66
N PHE A 364 27.83 -0.12 15.83
CA PHE A 364 27.14 1.16 15.90
C PHE A 364 28.15 2.31 15.89
N LYS A 365 28.02 3.20 14.90
CA LYS A 365 28.88 4.39 14.75
C LYS A 365 28.70 5.39 15.89
N ARG A 366 27.54 5.37 16.57
CA ARG A 366 27.19 6.25 17.68
C ARG A 366 26.32 5.52 18.69
N HIS A 367 26.60 5.75 19.98
CA HIS A 367 25.74 5.34 21.08
C HIS A 367 24.85 6.52 21.54
N ARG A 368 23.63 6.18 21.98
CA ARG A 368 22.65 7.16 22.47
C ARG A 368 23.09 7.83 23.77
N ASP A 369 23.62 7.08 24.72
CA ASP A 369 24.25 7.57 25.95
C ASP A 369 25.73 7.18 25.96
N GLN A 370 26.61 8.15 26.27
CA GLN A 370 28.07 7.94 26.32
C GLN A 370 28.48 7.01 27.47
N ASN A 371 27.62 6.83 28.47
CA ASN A 371 27.86 6.02 29.65
C ASN A 371 27.00 4.74 29.70
N ARG A 372 26.20 4.42 28.67
CA ARG A 372 25.33 3.22 28.67
C ARG A 372 25.61 2.20 27.57
N ALA A 373 25.31 0.99 28.00
CA ALA A 373 25.01 -0.28 27.37
C ALA A 373 24.15 -0.38 26.10
N ASP A 374 23.84 0.69 25.38
CA ASP A 374 22.85 0.61 24.32
C ASP A 374 23.36 -0.22 23.13
N TRP A 375 22.62 -1.28 22.76
CA TRP A 375 23.03 -2.19 21.68
C TRP A 375 21.88 -2.80 20.86
N LYS A 376 20.62 -2.70 21.30
CA LYS A 376 19.50 -3.35 20.60
C LYS A 376 19.01 -2.55 19.41
N ILE A 377 18.59 -3.28 18.38
CA ILE A 377 17.81 -2.73 17.26
C ILE A 377 16.33 -3.05 17.45
N TRP A 378 15.52 -2.01 17.35
CA TRP A 378 14.07 -2.10 17.32
C TRP A 378 13.61 -2.10 15.84
N ALA A 379 12.69 -3.00 15.46
CA ALA A 379 11.80 -2.80 14.29
C ALA A 379 10.31 -2.63 14.69
N THR A 380 9.61 -1.66 14.10
CA THR A 380 8.13 -1.50 14.18
C THR A 380 7.52 -1.60 12.79
N ASN A 381 6.23 -1.94 12.72
CA ASN A 381 5.43 -2.00 11.49
C ASN A 381 5.89 -3.09 10.51
N SER A 382 4.96 -3.62 9.73
CA SER A 382 5.20 -4.63 8.70
C SER A 382 6.26 -4.26 7.67
N GLN A 383 6.25 -3.01 7.22
CA GLN A 383 7.04 -2.56 6.09
C GLN A 383 8.54 -2.49 6.41
N VAL A 384 8.88 -1.90 7.55
CA VAL A 384 10.27 -1.83 7.98
C VAL A 384 10.79 -3.23 8.27
N LEU A 385 9.96 -4.06 8.90
CA LEU A 385 10.30 -5.45 9.14
C LEU A 385 10.56 -6.20 7.83
N ASP A 386 9.73 -6.01 6.81
CA ASP A 386 9.94 -6.57 5.47
C ASP A 386 11.31 -6.17 4.90
N ILE A 387 11.66 -4.88 4.92
CA ILE A 387 12.94 -4.41 4.38
C ILE A 387 14.11 -4.96 5.23
N CYS A 388 13.96 -5.05 6.55
CA CYS A 388 14.96 -5.70 7.41
C CYS A 388 15.17 -7.16 7.02
N ILE A 389 14.08 -7.90 6.78
CA ILE A 389 14.12 -9.29 6.31
C ILE A 389 14.82 -9.36 4.96
N ALA A 390 14.50 -8.47 4.02
CA ALA A 390 15.15 -8.41 2.71
C ALA A 390 16.66 -8.16 2.81
N LEU A 391 17.09 -7.37 3.80
CA LEU A 391 18.49 -7.11 4.12
C LEU A 391 19.17 -8.24 4.92
N GLY A 392 18.45 -9.28 5.33
CA GLY A 392 18.99 -10.33 6.21
C GLY A 392 19.24 -9.85 7.64
N LEU A 393 18.67 -8.71 8.04
CA LEU A 393 18.82 -8.12 9.36
C LEU A 393 17.75 -8.66 10.32
N LYS A 394 18.19 -9.27 11.42
CA LYS A 394 17.34 -9.69 12.53
C LYS A 394 17.25 -8.57 13.57
N PRO A 395 16.06 -7.96 13.81
CA PRO A 395 15.89 -7.03 14.92
C PRO A 395 16.00 -7.77 16.26
N ASP A 396 16.40 -7.05 17.31
CA ASP A 396 16.45 -7.57 18.67
C ASP A 396 15.12 -7.44 19.40
N LEU A 397 14.31 -6.46 18.99
CA LEU A 397 13.00 -6.18 19.56
C LEU A 397 12.01 -5.89 18.44
N LEU A 398 10.82 -6.47 18.58
CA LEU A 398 9.64 -6.10 17.82
C LEU A 398 8.74 -5.27 18.73
N VAL A 399 8.24 -4.15 18.24
CA VAL A 399 7.25 -3.36 18.99
C VAL A 399 5.92 -3.43 18.27
N LYS A 400 4.92 -3.98 18.97
CA LYS A 400 3.53 -4.10 18.56
C LYS A 400 2.76 -2.86 19.05
N GLY A 401 1.93 -2.27 18.20
CA GLY A 401 1.06 -1.12 18.53
C GLY A 401 1.06 0.01 17.48
N GLU A 402 0.21 1.03 17.67
CA GLU A 402 0.02 2.19 16.78
C GLU A 402 1.22 3.16 16.65
N LEU A 403 2.35 2.81 17.26
CA LEU A 403 3.67 3.32 16.86
C LEU A 403 3.97 3.00 15.39
N SER A 404 3.34 1.94 14.87
CA SER A 404 3.09 1.74 13.44
C SER A 404 2.03 2.75 13.00
N THR A 405 2.45 3.80 12.29
CA THR A 405 1.65 5.01 12.09
C THR A 405 0.38 4.87 11.24
N SER A 406 -0.09 3.65 10.99
CA SER A 406 -1.40 3.40 10.39
C SER A 406 -2.25 2.52 11.30
N VAL A 407 -3.43 3.02 11.64
CA VAL A 407 -4.60 2.31 12.19
C VAL A 407 -5.02 1.06 11.39
N HIS A 408 -4.31 0.77 10.29
CA HIS A 408 -4.57 -0.31 9.35
C HIS A 408 -3.65 -1.51 9.54
N GLU A 409 -2.61 -1.43 10.38
CA GLU A 409 -1.78 -2.60 10.66
C GLU A 409 -2.25 -3.26 11.95
N ASP A 410 -2.72 -4.49 11.80
CA ASP A 410 -3.11 -5.38 12.89
C ASP A 410 -1.94 -5.52 13.90
N PRO A 411 -2.20 -5.51 15.22
CA PRO A 411 -1.19 -5.70 16.28
C PRO A 411 -0.26 -6.93 16.12
N GLU A 412 -0.57 -7.87 15.24
CA GLU A 412 0.16 -9.12 15.01
C GLU A 412 1.44 -9.00 14.14
N LEU A 413 1.71 -7.84 13.51
CA LEU A 413 2.68 -7.66 12.39
C LEU A 413 2.20 -8.40 11.12
N ALA A 414 2.58 -7.89 9.95
CA ALA A 414 2.05 -8.36 8.66
C ALA A 414 1.99 -9.88 8.49
N TYR A 415 0.78 -10.42 8.32
CA TYR A 415 0.55 -11.84 8.06
C TYR A 415 1.27 -12.37 6.83
N TYR A 416 1.52 -11.53 5.81
CA TYR A 416 2.32 -11.97 4.67
C TYR A 416 3.78 -12.32 5.04
N LEU A 417 4.26 -11.91 6.21
CA LEU A 417 5.58 -12.26 6.76
C LEU A 417 5.52 -13.42 7.77
N ASN A 418 4.34 -14.01 8.03
CA ASN A 418 4.14 -14.95 9.14
C ASN A 418 5.11 -16.14 9.12
N ASP A 419 5.43 -16.70 7.96
CA ASP A 419 6.39 -17.82 7.88
C ASP A 419 7.77 -17.41 8.39
N VAL A 420 8.21 -16.18 8.08
CA VAL A 420 9.49 -15.65 8.55
C VAL A 420 9.41 -15.35 10.05
N ILE A 421 8.28 -14.83 10.52
CA ILE A 421 8.03 -14.57 11.93
C ILE A 421 8.11 -15.88 12.73
N LYS A 422 7.40 -16.92 12.31
CA LYS A 422 7.34 -18.23 12.97
C LYS A 422 8.66 -18.99 12.94
N THR A 423 9.43 -18.87 11.86
CA THR A 423 10.67 -19.67 11.69
C THR A 423 11.92 -18.95 12.20
N GLN A 424 12.12 -17.68 11.85
CA GLN A 424 13.38 -16.98 12.09
C GLN A 424 13.28 -15.89 13.16
N LEU A 425 12.09 -15.40 13.49
CA LEU A 425 11.88 -14.32 14.49
C LEU A 425 11.10 -14.76 15.73
N SER A 426 10.80 -16.05 15.89
CA SER A 426 9.98 -16.58 17.00
C SER A 426 10.58 -16.32 18.38
N ASN A 427 11.90 -16.16 18.46
CA ASN A 427 12.61 -15.83 19.69
C ASN A 427 12.90 -14.33 19.88
N VAL A 428 12.41 -13.47 18.99
CA VAL A 428 12.55 -12.03 19.13
C VAL A 428 11.47 -11.54 20.08
N LYS A 429 11.87 -10.82 21.13
CA LYS A 429 10.94 -10.30 22.13
C LYS A 429 10.01 -9.28 21.47
N ALA A 430 8.71 -9.53 21.54
CA ALA A 430 7.68 -8.58 21.19
C ALA A 430 7.28 -7.75 22.42
N VAL A 431 7.27 -6.44 22.29
CA VAL A 431 6.79 -5.52 23.33
C VAL A 431 5.53 -4.84 22.80
N SER A 432 4.42 -5.01 23.50
CA SER A 432 3.20 -4.24 23.25
C SER A 432 3.21 -3.00 24.13
N ILE A 433 3.12 -1.82 23.54
CA ILE A 433 2.89 -0.60 24.31
C ILE A 433 1.37 -0.42 24.37
N LYS A 434 0.72 -0.99 25.41
CA LYS A 434 -0.72 -0.87 25.62
C LYS A 434 -1.09 0.54 26.11
N GLY A 435 -2.11 1.13 25.49
CA GLY A 435 -2.70 2.43 25.80
C GLY A 435 -3.22 3.06 24.52
N ASP A 436 -4.47 3.51 24.50
CA ASP A 436 -5.13 4.14 23.36
C ASP A 436 -4.18 5.14 22.69
N HIS A 437 -3.87 4.94 21.41
CA HIS A 437 -3.14 5.89 20.57
C HIS A 437 -1.82 6.38 21.17
N VAL A 438 -0.71 5.75 20.75
CA VAL A 438 0.63 6.34 20.94
C VAL A 438 0.71 7.64 20.13
N ASN A 439 0.27 8.72 20.74
CA ASN A 439 0.46 10.06 20.25
C ASN A 439 1.90 10.46 20.60
N TRP A 440 2.71 10.67 19.57
CA TRP A 440 4.14 11.03 19.69
C TRP A 440 4.36 12.32 20.49
N THR A 441 3.34 13.16 20.66
CA THR A 441 3.41 14.36 21.49
C THR A 441 3.08 14.12 22.97
N THR A 442 2.46 13.00 23.34
CA THR A 442 1.96 12.77 24.72
C THR A 442 2.36 11.42 25.34
N THR A 443 3.05 10.54 24.60
CA THR A 443 3.40 9.20 25.10
C THR A 443 4.65 9.22 25.97
N ASN A 444 4.55 8.57 27.13
CA ASN A 444 5.68 8.36 28.02
C ASN A 444 6.65 7.32 27.41
N TYR A 445 7.87 7.76 27.08
CA TYR A 445 8.92 6.91 26.47
C TYR A 445 9.74 6.10 27.49
N GLU A 446 9.44 6.19 28.79
CA GLU A 446 10.15 5.41 29.84
C GLU A 446 10.22 3.90 29.58
N PRO A 447 9.16 3.24 29.05
CA PRO A 447 9.24 1.83 28.70
C PRO A 447 10.34 1.50 27.69
N ILE A 448 10.72 2.45 26.82
CA ILE A 448 11.76 2.28 25.80
C ILE A 448 13.15 2.54 26.38
N LYS A 449 13.27 3.44 27.36
CA LYS A 449 14.56 3.77 28.00
C LYS A 449 15.19 2.55 28.66
N ASN A 450 14.37 1.68 29.26
CA ASN A 450 14.81 0.47 29.94
C ASN A 450 15.10 -0.71 28.99
N LEU A 451 14.94 -0.53 27.67
CA LEU A 451 15.13 -1.59 26.68
C LEU A 451 16.54 -1.64 26.06
N ASN A 452 17.44 -0.70 26.36
CA ASN A 452 18.79 -0.57 25.78
C ASN A 452 18.81 -0.47 24.25
N VAL A 453 17.86 0.27 23.69
CA VAL A 453 17.72 0.44 22.25
C VAL A 453 18.69 1.50 21.76
N ASN A 454 19.59 1.11 20.84
CA ASN A 454 20.51 2.04 20.21
C ASN A 454 20.00 2.59 18.88
N LEU A 455 19.20 1.81 18.15
CA LEU A 455 18.67 2.16 16.83
C LEU A 455 17.19 1.78 16.71
N ILE A 456 16.36 2.73 16.28
CA ILE A 456 14.94 2.52 16.02
C ILE A 456 14.68 2.53 14.52
N LEU A 457 14.03 1.49 14.02
CA LEU A 457 13.59 1.37 12.63
C LEU A 457 12.07 1.53 12.59
N MET A 458 11.55 2.53 11.86
CA MET A 458 10.12 2.90 11.90
C MET A 458 9.47 3.29 10.57
N GLY A 459 8.19 2.98 10.41
CA GLY A 459 7.37 3.45 9.29
C GLY A 459 6.49 4.62 9.69
N VAL A 460 6.60 5.74 8.99
CA VAL A 460 5.89 7.02 9.27
C VAL A 460 4.83 7.29 8.19
N HIS A 461 3.71 7.90 8.56
CA HIS A 461 2.62 8.24 7.65
C HIS A 461 2.50 9.77 7.47
N GLY A 462 3.10 10.30 6.40
CA GLY A 462 2.88 11.66 5.88
C GLY A 462 3.54 12.84 6.63
N LEU A 463 3.37 14.04 6.05
CA LEU A 463 4.04 15.31 6.42
C LEU A 463 3.77 15.83 7.85
N ILE A 464 2.57 15.59 8.40
CA ILE A 464 2.14 16.14 9.69
C ILE A 464 2.97 15.55 10.86
N LYS A 465 3.64 14.41 10.67
CA LYS A 465 4.49 13.79 11.69
C LYS A 465 5.94 14.25 11.62
N ASN A 466 6.39 14.90 10.55
CA ASN A 466 7.75 15.44 10.51
C ASN A 466 7.92 16.56 11.55
N SER A 467 6.92 17.42 11.80
CA SER A 467 7.05 18.48 12.82
C SER A 467 6.95 17.95 14.25
N ALA A 468 6.06 17.00 14.55
CA ALA A 468 5.94 16.40 15.88
C ALA A 468 7.11 15.44 16.19
N PHE A 469 7.56 14.65 15.22
CA PHE A 469 8.73 13.80 15.33
C PHE A 469 10.01 14.63 15.42
N LYS A 470 10.19 15.66 14.56
CA LYS A 470 11.30 16.61 14.66
C LYS A 470 11.28 17.36 15.99
N LYS A 471 10.12 17.80 16.46
CA LYS A 471 9.96 18.39 17.80
C LYS A 471 10.36 17.39 18.90
N MET A 472 10.00 16.12 18.78
CA MET A 472 10.50 15.06 19.68
C MET A 472 12.02 14.83 19.56
N MET A 473 12.61 14.92 18.36
CA MET A 473 14.06 14.80 18.17
C MET A 473 14.83 16.01 18.70
N ASP A 474 14.25 17.20 18.57
CA ASP A 474 14.84 18.49 18.96
C ASP A 474 14.65 18.75 20.46
N GLU A 475 13.49 18.39 21.04
CA GLU A 475 13.19 18.49 22.49
C GLU A 475 13.71 17.28 23.28
N GLY A 476 13.74 16.10 22.67
CA GLY A 476 14.23 14.87 23.25
C GLY A 476 15.69 14.60 22.90
N LYS A 477 16.61 15.08 23.74
CA LYS A 477 18.06 14.76 23.71
C LYS A 477 18.41 13.24 23.81
N GLN A 478 17.44 12.34 23.67
CA GLN A 478 17.44 10.99 24.25
C GLN A 478 17.36 9.84 23.23
N ILE A 479 17.12 10.06 21.93
CA ILE A 479 17.21 9.02 20.88
C ILE A 479 18.12 9.59 19.79
N LYS A 480 19.30 8.99 19.56
CA LYS A 480 20.32 9.56 18.66
C LYS A 480 20.43 8.88 17.29
N ASN A 481 19.90 7.66 17.16
CA ASN A 481 19.96 6.91 15.92
C ASN A 481 18.57 6.36 15.57
N TRP A 482 18.12 6.66 14.35
CA TRP A 482 16.84 6.19 13.82
C TRP A 482 16.91 6.08 12.31
N ALA A 483 16.25 5.08 11.75
CA ALA A 483 16.04 4.96 10.31
C ALA A 483 14.54 4.78 10.05
N PHE A 484 14.04 5.37 8.97
CA PHE A 484 12.60 5.33 8.71
C PHE A 484 12.23 5.18 7.25
N THR A 485 11.07 4.60 7.02
CA THR A 485 10.33 4.68 5.77
C THR A 485 9.18 5.68 5.92
N ASP A 486 8.85 6.42 4.86
CA ASP A 486 7.60 7.20 4.79
C ASP A 486 6.64 6.45 3.88
N ARG A 487 5.41 6.19 4.34
CA ARG A 487 4.32 5.54 3.59
C ARG A 487 3.70 6.44 2.50
N ARG A 488 4.10 7.70 2.44
CA ARG A 488 3.81 8.62 1.33
C ARG A 488 5.14 9.15 0.79
N PHE A 489 5.24 9.40 -0.52
CA PHE A 489 6.42 10.09 -1.04
C PHE A 489 6.49 11.47 -0.37
N SER A 490 7.51 11.69 0.47
CA SER A 490 7.89 13.02 0.93
C SER A 490 8.61 13.75 -0.21
N ASP A 491 8.73 15.07 -0.11
CA ASP A 491 9.53 15.86 -1.05
C ASP A 491 10.98 15.36 -1.12
N GLU A 492 11.51 14.78 -0.04
CA GLU A 492 12.84 14.15 -0.04
C GLU A 492 12.90 12.93 -0.97
N THR A 493 11.87 12.09 -0.99
CA THR A 493 11.82 10.94 -1.92
C THR A 493 11.58 11.38 -3.38
N ARG A 494 10.90 12.51 -3.61
CA ARG A 494 10.75 13.13 -4.94
C ARG A 494 12.09 13.64 -5.48
N GLN A 495 12.96 14.19 -4.63
CA GLN A 495 14.30 14.67 -5.02
C GLN A 495 15.23 13.57 -5.59
N TYR A 496 14.91 12.28 -5.38
CA TYR A 496 15.66 11.19 -6.00
C TYR A 496 15.22 10.89 -7.44
N VAL A 497 14.06 11.39 -7.87
CA VAL A 497 13.74 11.51 -9.30
C VAL A 497 14.44 12.77 -9.79
N LYS A 498 15.32 12.64 -10.78
CA LYS A 498 16.06 13.79 -11.29
C LYS A 498 15.08 14.77 -11.92
N SER A 499 15.35 16.06 -11.75
CA SER A 499 14.58 17.09 -12.43
C SER A 499 14.72 16.95 -13.94
N GLY A 500 13.60 16.99 -14.67
CA GLY A 500 13.49 16.67 -16.09
C GLY A 500 13.21 15.20 -16.41
N GLU A 501 13.21 14.29 -15.41
CA GLU A 501 12.84 12.89 -15.58
C GLU A 501 11.44 12.57 -15.00
N GLU A 502 10.70 13.54 -14.49
CA GLU A 502 9.41 13.36 -13.80
C GLU A 502 8.39 12.63 -14.68
N ASP A 503 8.37 12.93 -15.98
CA ASP A 503 7.50 12.29 -16.97
C ASP A 503 7.91 10.83 -17.30
N LEU A 504 9.21 10.50 -17.22
CA LEU A 504 9.71 9.13 -17.41
C LEU A 504 9.26 8.21 -16.27
N TYR A 505 9.12 8.78 -15.07
CA TYR A 505 8.59 8.09 -13.90
C TYR A 505 7.11 8.39 -13.66
N SER A 506 6.43 8.98 -14.65
CA SER A 506 4.99 9.16 -14.58
C SER A 506 4.30 7.80 -14.63
N GLN A 507 3.39 7.57 -13.69
CA GLN A 507 2.63 6.32 -13.64
C GLN A 507 1.90 6.08 -14.97
N ASN A 508 1.44 7.14 -15.66
CA ASN A 508 0.83 7.08 -16.98
C ASN A 508 1.75 6.52 -18.07
N ALA A 509 3.04 6.87 -18.06
CA ALA A 509 4.02 6.33 -19.02
C ALA A 509 4.31 4.85 -18.77
N SER A 510 4.09 4.35 -17.55
CA SER A 510 4.35 2.97 -17.15
C SER A 510 3.21 1.99 -17.42
N ILE A 511 2.02 2.45 -17.83
CA ILE A 511 0.82 1.61 -17.94
C ILE A 511 0.52 1.23 -19.39
N LEU A 512 0.19 -0.04 -19.61
CA LEU A 512 -0.19 -0.51 -20.94
C LEU A 512 -1.53 0.10 -21.40
N GLY A 513 -1.60 0.46 -22.68
CA GLY A 513 -2.80 1.00 -23.32
C GLY A 513 -2.96 2.52 -23.22
N TRP A 514 -2.31 3.19 -22.26
CA TRP A 514 -2.29 4.66 -22.20
C TRP A 514 -1.29 5.30 -23.17
N GLU A 515 -0.34 4.52 -23.68
CA GLU A 515 0.59 4.98 -24.71
C GLU A 515 -0.11 5.43 -26.00
N ASP A 516 -1.17 4.75 -26.43
CA ASP A 516 -1.86 5.09 -27.66
C ASP A 516 -2.55 6.45 -27.53
N PHE A 517 -3.10 6.76 -26.34
CA PHE A 517 -3.58 8.10 -26.01
C PHE A 517 -2.45 9.14 -26.08
N LEU A 518 -1.32 8.90 -25.40
CA LEU A 518 -0.18 9.83 -25.39
C LEU A 518 0.41 10.05 -26.80
N LYS A 519 0.50 8.99 -27.62
CA LYS A 519 0.96 9.06 -29.03
C LYS A 519 0.00 9.89 -29.90
N THR A 520 -1.30 9.88 -29.62
CA THR A 520 -2.26 10.74 -30.33
C THR A 520 -2.28 12.18 -29.82
N ARG A 521 -2.05 12.40 -28.52
CA ARG A 521 -1.96 13.73 -27.91
C ARG A 521 -0.78 14.54 -28.47
N ASN A 522 0.37 13.92 -28.67
CA ASN A 522 1.59 14.59 -29.15
C ASN A 522 1.63 14.83 -30.67
N LYS A 523 0.58 14.43 -31.41
CA LYS A 523 0.46 14.64 -32.86
C LYS A 523 -0.48 15.79 -33.24
N ASN A 524 -1.13 16.40 -32.25
CA ASN A 524 -1.90 17.64 -32.35
C ASN A 524 -1.21 18.73 -31.54
#